data_AF-A0A960TP27-F1
#
_entry.id   AF-A0A960TP27-F1
#
_cell.length_a   1.000
_cell.length_b   1.000
_cell.length_c   1.000
_cell.angle_alpha   90.00
_cell.angle_beta   90.00
_cell.angle_gamma   90.00
#
_symmetry.space_group_name_H-M   'P 1'
#
loop_
_entity.id
_entity.type
_entity.pdbx_description
1 polymer ?
#
loop_
_entity_poly.entity_id
_entity_poly.type
_entity_poly.pdbx_seq_one_letter_code
_entity_poly.pdbx_strand_id
1 'polypeptide(L)'
;MTFELFKKLSPPSVFHVEHAVSKKVPDLSRWAAKLSLPECDAVIICGAGKGLYPFFKGKKIAIVEPDPGLLKGYLETDEAKWLLEDPNGLLVGGEPAALQLLSWSFAESQVQIASAPERGLEEFAEKVLYGCAEAKQVLHEYFQGGAVFYRSYYRNLEILPEALDGAKLFGAFAGVPRVICGAGPSVKKNVHLLQGLREKAVIFSGGSALNALFAEGVEPHFGVGVDPNPTQYYRMMGHGARGVPFFFRPRMHFEALAAVYGPKLFLRGAGGYPTAEWF
;
A
#
# COMPACT_ATOMS: atom_id res chain seq x y z
N MET A 1 46.16 -30.65 -17.10
CA MET A 1 46.92 -30.62 -15.82
C MET A 1 46.12 -29.75 -14.86
N THR A 2 45.55 -30.18 -13.75
CA THR A 2 45.43 -31.48 -13.08
C THR A 2 44.33 -31.17 -12.05
N PHE A 3 43.16 -31.81 -12.10
CA PHE A 3 42.80 -32.87 -11.15
C PHE A 3 43.48 -32.73 -9.77
N GLU A 4 42.68 -32.45 -8.74
CA GLU A 4 42.76 -32.95 -7.35
C GLU A 4 42.39 -31.89 -6.32
N LEU A 5 41.08 -31.77 -6.05
CA LEU A 5 40.56 -31.40 -4.72
C LEU A 5 39.10 -31.81 -4.58
N PHE A 6 38.80 -33.07 -4.93
CA PHE A 6 37.53 -33.74 -4.62
C PHE A 6 37.85 -35.16 -4.16
N LYS A 7 38.21 -35.33 -2.88
CA LYS A 7 38.23 -36.62 -2.18
C LYS A 7 38.34 -36.39 -0.67
N LYS A 8 37.19 -36.13 -0.04
CA LYS A 8 36.82 -36.47 1.36
C LYS A 8 35.53 -35.76 1.75
N LEU A 9 34.43 -36.10 1.09
CA LEU A 9 33.11 -35.99 1.70
C LEU A 9 32.43 -37.33 1.44
N SER A 10 32.24 -38.08 2.52
CA SER A 10 31.46 -39.31 2.56
C SER A 10 30.11 -39.11 1.89
N PRO A 11 29.48 -40.15 1.29
CA PRO A 11 28.13 -40.02 0.76
C PRO A 11 27.22 -39.44 1.85
N PRO A 12 26.29 -38.51 1.52
CA PRO A 12 25.36 -38.02 2.51
C PRO A 12 24.63 -39.24 3.06
N SER A 13 24.81 -39.45 4.37
CA SER A 13 24.02 -40.39 5.14
C SER A 13 22.55 -40.15 4.79
N VAL A 14 21.88 -41.19 4.33
CA VAL A 14 20.42 -41.21 4.21
C VAL A 14 19.89 -40.88 5.59
N PHE A 15 19.50 -39.63 5.79
CA PHE A 15 18.80 -39.22 6.99
C PHE A 15 17.41 -39.85 6.88
N HIS A 16 17.27 -41.05 7.45
CA HIS A 16 15.97 -41.49 7.92
C HIS A 16 15.55 -40.54 9.03
N VAL A 17 14.83 -39.49 8.66
CA VAL A 17 14.04 -38.72 9.62
C VAL A 17 12.88 -39.64 10.00
N GLU A 18 13.06 -40.39 11.09
CA GLU A 18 11.94 -40.98 11.80
C GLU A 18 11.06 -39.83 12.29
N HIS A 19 9.99 -39.59 11.54
CA HIS A 19 8.89 -38.74 11.98
C HIS A 19 8.22 -39.41 13.17
N ALA A 20 8.63 -39.00 14.38
CA ALA A 20 7.78 -39.10 15.56
C ALA A 20 6.52 -38.25 15.32
N VAL A 21 5.49 -38.83 14.71
CA VAL A 21 4.18 -38.20 14.53
C VAL A 21 3.12 -39.08 15.18
N SER A 22 3.05 -38.98 16.51
CA SER A 22 1.77 -39.01 17.19
C SER A 22 1.25 -37.56 17.23
N LYS A 23 0.78 -37.04 16.08
CA LYS A 23 -0.09 -35.85 16.06
C LYS A 23 -1.40 -36.30 15.41
N LYS A 24 -2.52 -36.11 16.12
CA LYS A 24 -3.88 -36.33 15.61
C LYS A 24 -3.97 -35.65 14.25
N VAL A 25 -4.41 -36.37 13.21
CA VAL A 25 -4.79 -35.74 11.94
C VAL A 25 -5.80 -34.64 12.26
N PRO A 26 -5.53 -33.38 11.91
CA PRO A 26 -6.42 -32.27 12.23
C PRO A 26 -7.76 -32.49 11.54
N ASP A 27 -8.86 -32.25 12.25
CA ASP A 27 -10.21 -32.28 11.68
C ASP A 27 -10.36 -31.08 10.73
N LEU A 28 -10.03 -31.31 9.46
CA LEU A 28 -10.08 -30.30 8.39
C LEU A 28 -11.48 -29.73 8.22
N SER A 29 -12.53 -30.53 8.44
CA SER A 29 -13.93 -30.08 8.34
C SER A 29 -14.23 -29.05 9.41
N ARG A 30 -13.79 -29.30 10.65
CA ARG A 30 -13.95 -28.33 11.76
C ARG A 30 -13.12 -27.07 11.56
N TRP A 31 -11.94 -27.16 10.96
CA TRP A 31 -11.15 -25.97 10.62
C TRP A 31 -11.81 -25.16 9.50
N ALA A 32 -12.23 -25.81 8.42
CA ALA A 32 -12.90 -25.16 7.30
C ALA A 32 -14.21 -24.48 7.71
N ALA A 33 -14.94 -25.05 8.68
CA ALA A 33 -16.15 -24.44 9.24
C ALA A 33 -15.92 -23.09 9.96
N LYS A 34 -14.67 -22.74 10.30
CA LYS A 34 -14.32 -21.43 10.87
C LYS A 34 -14.15 -20.34 9.81
N LEU A 35 -14.09 -20.72 8.54
CA LEU A 35 -13.89 -19.82 7.42
C LEU A 35 -15.25 -19.36 6.89
N SER A 36 -15.38 -18.08 6.55
CA SER A 36 -16.61 -17.50 5.98
C SER A 36 -16.75 -17.80 4.47
N LEU A 37 -16.68 -19.08 4.10
CA LEU A 37 -16.66 -19.52 2.70
C LEU A 37 -17.91 -19.16 1.88
N PRO A 38 -19.13 -19.10 2.45
CA PRO A 38 -20.29 -18.65 1.68
C PRO A 38 -20.22 -17.17 1.27
N GLU A 39 -19.46 -16.35 1.99
CA GLU A 39 -19.38 -14.90 1.77
C GLU A 39 -18.22 -14.49 0.86
N CYS A 40 -17.28 -15.39 0.57
CA CYS A 40 -16.11 -15.10 -0.27
C CYS A 40 -16.24 -15.72 -1.67
N ASP A 41 -15.67 -15.08 -2.69
CA ASP A 41 -15.50 -15.65 -4.04
C ASP A 41 -14.07 -16.21 -4.24
N ALA A 42 -13.17 -15.94 -3.29
CA ALA A 42 -11.78 -16.34 -3.34
C ALA A 42 -11.22 -16.75 -1.98
N VAL A 43 -10.23 -17.65 -1.99
CA VAL A 43 -9.56 -18.17 -0.80
C VAL A 43 -8.04 -18.19 -1.00
N ILE A 44 -7.30 -17.70 -0.01
CA ILE A 44 -5.84 -17.83 0.04
C ILE A 44 -5.46 -18.60 1.30
N ILE A 45 -4.79 -19.74 1.13
CA ILE A 45 -4.31 -20.54 2.24
C ILE A 45 -2.80 -20.42 2.36
N CYS A 46 -2.34 -19.98 3.52
CA CYS A 46 -0.94 -19.87 3.86
C CYS A 46 -0.45 -21.18 4.48
N GLY A 47 0.43 -21.86 3.75
CA GLY A 47 0.95 -23.18 4.06
C GLY A 47 0.32 -24.25 3.17
N ALA A 48 1.16 -25.04 2.51
CA ALA A 48 0.75 -26.24 1.83
C ALA A 48 0.35 -27.31 2.86
N GLY A 49 -0.80 -27.93 2.65
CA GLY A 49 -1.32 -28.99 3.50
C GLY A 49 -2.15 -29.97 2.68
N LYS A 50 -2.24 -31.21 3.16
CA LYS A 50 -3.01 -32.27 2.51
C LYS A 50 -4.50 -32.13 2.83
N GLY A 51 -5.35 -32.43 1.85
CA GLY A 51 -6.81 -32.47 1.94
C GLY A 51 -7.49 -31.10 1.88
N LEU A 52 -6.76 -30.01 1.60
CA LEU A 52 -7.30 -28.65 1.68
C LEU A 52 -8.08 -28.24 0.42
N TYR A 53 -7.53 -28.53 -0.77
CA TYR A 53 -8.08 -28.10 -2.05
C TYR A 53 -9.59 -28.45 -2.25
N PRO A 54 -10.07 -29.66 -1.91
CA PRO A 54 -11.48 -30.03 -2.10
C PRO A 54 -12.50 -29.12 -1.41
N PHE A 55 -12.15 -28.44 -0.32
CA PHE A 55 -13.06 -27.54 0.41
C PHE A 55 -13.36 -26.23 -0.34
N PHE A 56 -12.54 -25.87 -1.33
CA PHE A 56 -12.58 -24.57 -1.98
C PHE A 56 -12.87 -24.66 -3.49
N LYS A 57 -13.21 -25.86 -3.97
CA LYS A 57 -13.53 -26.10 -5.37
C LYS A 57 -14.64 -25.16 -5.86
N GLY A 58 -14.41 -24.53 -7.01
CA GLY A 58 -15.34 -23.57 -7.60
C GLY A 58 -15.15 -22.11 -7.15
N LYS A 59 -14.17 -21.83 -6.29
CA LYS A 59 -13.72 -20.48 -5.96
C LYS A 59 -12.35 -20.22 -6.60
N LYS A 60 -11.94 -18.95 -6.64
CA LYS A 60 -10.54 -18.61 -6.89
C LYS A 60 -9.69 -19.04 -5.71
N ILE A 61 -8.62 -19.80 -5.94
CA ILE A 61 -7.81 -20.37 -4.85
C ILE A 61 -6.33 -20.09 -5.06
N ALA A 62 -5.65 -19.69 -3.98
CA ALA A 62 -4.20 -19.72 -3.91
C ALA A 62 -3.72 -20.52 -2.70
N ILE A 63 -2.71 -21.36 -2.90
CA ILE A 63 -1.89 -21.94 -1.84
C ILE A 63 -0.56 -21.19 -1.82
N VAL A 64 -0.20 -20.63 -0.67
CA VAL A 64 1.02 -19.84 -0.48
C VAL A 64 1.94 -20.60 0.47
N GLU A 65 3.02 -21.17 -0.02
CA GLU A 65 3.96 -21.93 0.82
C GLU A 65 5.32 -21.21 0.90
N PRO A 66 5.64 -20.58 2.05
CA PRO A 66 6.89 -19.83 2.20
C PRO A 66 8.14 -20.70 2.33
N ASP A 67 8.03 -21.98 2.71
CA ASP A 67 9.17 -22.89 2.79
C ASP A 67 9.36 -23.64 1.44
N PRO A 68 10.47 -23.41 0.71
CA PRO A 68 10.70 -24.03 -0.59
C PRO A 68 10.77 -25.57 -0.55
N GLY A 69 11.23 -26.16 0.55
CA GLY A 69 11.31 -27.60 0.72
C GLY A 69 9.92 -28.23 0.86
N LEU A 70 9.03 -27.57 1.61
CA LEU A 70 7.65 -28.00 1.76
C LEU A 70 6.82 -27.72 0.51
N LEU A 71 7.09 -26.62 -0.19
CA LEU A 71 6.51 -26.34 -1.50
C LEU A 71 6.88 -27.44 -2.51
N LYS A 72 8.16 -27.83 -2.55
CA LYS A 72 8.62 -28.94 -3.38
C LYS A 72 7.90 -30.25 -3.03
N GLY A 73 7.78 -30.57 -1.73
CA GLY A 73 7.05 -31.75 -1.29
C GLY A 73 5.56 -31.71 -1.65
N TYR A 74 4.93 -30.53 -1.64
CA TYR A 74 3.55 -30.35 -2.05
C TYR A 74 3.36 -30.61 -3.56
N LEU A 75 4.28 -30.14 -4.40
CA LEU A 75 4.26 -30.35 -5.85
C LEU A 75 4.24 -31.84 -6.26
N GLU A 76 4.68 -32.74 -5.38
CA GLU A 76 4.67 -34.19 -5.61
C GLU A 76 3.31 -34.85 -5.26
N THR A 77 2.29 -34.07 -4.92
CA THR A 77 0.96 -34.57 -4.53
C THR A 77 -0.09 -34.45 -5.64
N ASP A 78 -1.11 -35.31 -5.60
CA ASP A 78 -2.28 -35.21 -6.49
C ASP A 78 -3.04 -33.89 -6.32
N GLU A 79 -3.04 -33.33 -5.11
CA GLU A 79 -3.71 -32.06 -4.82
C GLU A 79 -3.02 -30.87 -5.49
N ALA A 80 -1.68 -30.85 -5.50
CA ALA A 80 -0.95 -29.85 -6.26
C ALA A 80 -1.24 -29.98 -7.76
N LYS A 81 -1.35 -31.20 -8.27
CA LYS A 81 -1.77 -31.43 -9.65
C LYS A 81 -3.17 -30.85 -9.92
N TRP A 82 -4.16 -31.15 -9.09
CA TRP A 82 -5.51 -30.60 -9.24
C TRP A 82 -5.54 -29.07 -9.17
N LEU A 83 -4.80 -28.49 -8.23
CA LEU A 83 -4.65 -27.04 -8.11
C LEU A 83 -4.04 -26.41 -9.37
N LEU A 84 -3.01 -27.03 -9.95
CA LEU A 84 -2.32 -26.51 -11.14
C LEU A 84 -3.12 -26.72 -12.44
N GLU A 85 -4.00 -27.72 -12.48
CA GLU A 85 -4.91 -27.96 -13.60
C GLU A 85 -6.17 -27.06 -13.53
N ASP A 86 -6.46 -26.48 -12.37
CA ASP A 86 -7.57 -25.57 -12.15
C ASP A 86 -7.23 -24.17 -12.71
N PRO A 87 -8.00 -23.61 -13.68
CA PRO A 87 -7.74 -22.27 -14.19
C PRO A 87 -7.89 -21.17 -13.13
N ASN A 88 -8.52 -21.46 -12.00
CA ASN A 88 -8.66 -20.56 -10.86
C ASN A 88 -7.67 -20.86 -9.73
N GLY A 89 -6.79 -21.84 -9.91
CA GLY A 89 -5.81 -22.28 -8.93
C GLY A 89 -4.45 -21.63 -9.11
N LEU A 90 -3.86 -21.18 -8.01
CA LEU A 90 -2.52 -20.61 -7.97
C LEU A 90 -1.71 -21.26 -6.86
N LEU A 91 -0.46 -21.58 -7.18
CA LEU A 91 0.54 -22.01 -6.20
C LEU A 91 1.64 -20.95 -6.16
N VAL A 92 1.89 -20.39 -4.97
CA VAL A 92 2.73 -19.21 -4.80
C VAL A 92 3.76 -19.47 -3.70
N GLY A 93 5.00 -19.05 -3.93
CA GLY A 93 6.06 -19.09 -2.92
C GLY A 93 5.94 -17.94 -1.91
N GLY A 94 6.87 -17.90 -0.94
CA GLY A 94 6.92 -16.87 0.09
C GLY A 94 7.65 -15.58 -0.31
N GLU A 95 8.17 -15.49 -1.54
CA GLU A 95 8.98 -14.37 -1.97
C GLU A 95 8.15 -13.09 -2.10
N PRO A 96 8.66 -11.92 -1.67
CA PRO A 96 7.89 -10.66 -1.70
C PRO A 96 7.27 -10.31 -3.05
N ALA A 97 7.99 -10.54 -4.15
CA ALA A 97 7.49 -10.29 -5.51
C ALA A 97 6.31 -11.22 -5.88
N ALA A 98 6.36 -12.48 -5.46
CA ALA A 98 5.29 -13.44 -5.69
C ALA A 98 4.03 -13.06 -4.89
N LEU A 99 4.20 -12.64 -3.63
CA LEU A 99 3.10 -12.16 -2.79
C LEU A 99 2.46 -10.87 -3.32
N GLN A 100 3.26 -9.98 -3.93
CA GLN A 100 2.74 -8.77 -4.57
C GLN A 100 1.87 -9.13 -5.79
N LEU A 101 2.33 -10.04 -6.66
CA LEU A 101 1.54 -10.51 -7.80
C LEU A 101 0.27 -11.24 -7.38
N LEU A 102 0.35 -12.05 -6.32
CA LEU A 102 -0.81 -12.66 -5.69
C LEU A 102 -1.82 -11.60 -5.25
N SER A 103 -1.38 -10.58 -4.52
CA SER A 103 -2.24 -9.51 -4.02
C SER A 103 -3.01 -8.82 -5.15
N TRP A 104 -2.33 -8.50 -6.26
CA TRP A 104 -2.98 -7.95 -7.45
C TRP A 104 -3.94 -8.90 -8.15
N SER A 105 -3.59 -10.19 -8.22
CA SER A 105 -4.45 -11.21 -8.82
C SER A 105 -5.78 -11.34 -8.09
N PHE A 106 -5.82 -11.04 -6.79
CA PHE A 106 -7.01 -11.15 -5.95
C PHE A 106 -7.63 -9.80 -5.56
N ALA A 107 -7.17 -8.68 -6.12
CA ALA A 107 -7.55 -7.33 -5.68
C ALA A 107 -9.06 -7.02 -5.83
N GLU A 108 -9.72 -7.58 -6.85
CA GLU A 108 -11.17 -7.42 -7.07
C GLU A 108 -12.02 -8.35 -6.20
N SER A 109 -11.43 -9.46 -5.75
CA SER A 109 -12.14 -10.51 -5.05
C SER A 109 -12.50 -10.12 -3.60
N GLN A 110 -13.53 -10.78 -3.07
CA GLN A 110 -13.78 -10.87 -1.64
C GLN A 110 -13.04 -12.10 -1.12
N VAL A 111 -11.83 -11.88 -0.62
CA VAL A 111 -10.88 -12.95 -0.27
C VAL A 111 -11.02 -13.37 1.19
N GLN A 112 -11.12 -14.69 1.43
CA GLN A 112 -10.86 -15.27 2.74
C GLN A 112 -9.40 -15.74 2.82
N ILE A 113 -8.66 -15.31 3.83
CA ILE A 113 -7.26 -15.68 4.03
C ILE A 113 -7.12 -16.45 5.33
N ALA A 114 -6.34 -17.54 5.34
CA ALA A 114 -6.12 -18.33 6.55
C ALA A 114 -4.78 -19.08 6.52
N SER A 115 -4.21 -19.34 7.71
CA SER A 115 -3.15 -20.35 7.84
C SER A 115 -3.74 -21.74 7.70
N ALA A 116 -3.09 -22.60 6.92
CA ALA A 116 -3.38 -24.03 6.92
C ALA A 116 -3.20 -24.62 8.34
N PRO A 117 -3.98 -25.66 8.70
CA PRO A 117 -3.89 -26.31 10.00
C PRO A 117 -2.48 -26.79 10.31
N GLU A 118 -2.07 -26.66 11.58
CA GLU A 118 -0.77 -27.15 12.09
C GLU A 118 0.48 -26.48 11.49
N ARG A 119 0.31 -25.50 10.59
CA ARG A 119 1.41 -24.74 9.98
C ARG A 119 1.89 -23.58 10.86
N GLY A 120 1.01 -23.01 11.69
CA GLY A 120 1.36 -21.88 12.55
C GLY A 120 1.77 -20.62 11.78
N LEU A 121 1.12 -20.36 10.64
CA LEU A 121 1.44 -19.26 9.72
C LEU A 121 0.45 -18.08 9.86
N GLU A 122 -0.15 -17.89 11.04
CA GLU A 122 -1.14 -16.83 11.28
C GLU A 122 -0.56 -15.44 11.02
N GLU A 123 0.62 -15.12 11.56
CA GLU A 123 1.31 -13.84 11.31
C GLU A 123 1.67 -13.64 9.85
N PHE A 124 2.00 -14.72 9.13
CA PHE A 124 2.28 -14.65 7.70
C PHE A 124 1.00 -14.41 6.89
N ALA A 125 -0.11 -15.06 7.26
CA ALA A 125 -1.43 -14.82 6.67
C ALA A 125 -1.89 -13.37 6.88
N GLU A 126 -1.61 -12.76 8.03
CA GLU A 126 -1.87 -11.34 8.27
C GLU A 126 -1.08 -10.42 7.33
N LYS A 127 0.19 -10.76 7.02
CA LYS A 127 0.99 -10.01 6.03
C LYS A 127 0.41 -10.14 4.62
N VAL A 128 -0.03 -11.33 4.23
CA VAL A 128 -0.69 -11.55 2.93
C VAL A 128 -2.01 -10.78 2.85
N LEU A 129 -2.78 -10.75 3.95
CA LEU A 129 -3.99 -9.94 4.06
C LEU A 129 -3.73 -8.45 3.88
N TYR A 130 -2.68 -7.94 4.54
CA TYR A 130 -2.28 -6.55 4.38
C TYR A 130 -1.96 -6.21 2.91
N GLY A 131 -1.15 -7.03 2.23
CA GLY A 131 -0.85 -6.83 0.81
C GLY A 131 -2.08 -6.86 -0.09
N CYS A 132 -3.02 -7.79 0.14
CA CYS A 132 -4.28 -7.84 -0.60
C CYS A 132 -5.14 -6.59 -0.35
N ALA A 133 -5.21 -6.13 0.91
CA ALA A 133 -5.95 -4.92 1.27
C ALA A 133 -5.36 -3.67 0.61
N GLU A 134 -4.03 -3.54 0.57
CA GLU A 134 -3.35 -2.45 -0.15
C GLU A 134 -3.66 -2.48 -1.65
N ALA A 135 -3.53 -3.63 -2.30
CA ALA A 135 -3.83 -3.77 -3.73
C ALA A 135 -5.29 -3.39 -4.04
N LYS A 136 -6.22 -3.83 -3.19
CA LYS A 136 -7.65 -3.49 -3.30
C LYS A 136 -7.92 -1.98 -3.12
N GLN A 137 -7.25 -1.34 -2.16
CA GLN A 137 -7.35 0.11 -1.96
C GLN A 137 -6.85 0.89 -3.17
N VAL A 138 -5.69 0.50 -3.73
CA VAL A 138 -5.15 1.14 -4.93
C VAL A 138 -6.14 0.97 -6.08
N LEU A 139 -6.64 -0.25 -6.32
CA LEU A 139 -7.60 -0.51 -7.38
C LEU A 139 -8.90 0.31 -7.22
N HIS A 140 -9.40 0.43 -6.00
CA HIS A 140 -10.57 1.25 -5.70
C HIS A 140 -10.32 2.74 -6.01
N GLU A 141 -9.16 3.28 -5.60
CA GLU A 141 -8.75 4.66 -5.94
C GLU A 141 -8.69 4.86 -7.46
N TYR A 142 -8.18 3.89 -8.24
CA TYR A 142 -8.17 3.96 -9.70
C TYR A 142 -9.57 4.04 -10.30
N PHE A 143 -10.48 3.15 -9.88
CA PHE A 143 -11.83 3.11 -10.43
C PHE A 143 -12.67 4.32 -10.05
N GLN A 144 -12.54 4.83 -8.84
CA GLN A 144 -13.36 5.96 -8.35
C GLN A 144 -12.73 7.32 -8.66
N GLY A 145 -11.41 7.43 -8.51
CA GLY A 145 -10.67 8.69 -8.57
C GLY A 145 -9.83 8.88 -9.84
N GLY A 146 -9.57 7.82 -10.62
CA GLY A 146 -8.62 7.85 -11.74
C GLY A 146 -8.93 8.90 -12.80
N ALA A 147 -10.19 9.02 -13.22
CA ALA A 147 -10.57 10.01 -14.24
C ALA A 147 -10.33 11.46 -13.76
N VAL A 148 -10.67 11.76 -12.50
CA VAL A 148 -10.44 13.07 -11.89
C VAL A 148 -8.95 13.34 -11.70
N PHE A 149 -8.20 12.31 -11.30
CA PHE A 149 -6.74 12.35 -11.22
C PHE A 149 -6.13 12.71 -12.58
N TYR A 150 -6.40 11.94 -13.64
CA TYR A 150 -5.76 12.17 -14.95
C TYR A 150 -6.15 13.53 -15.53
N ARG A 151 -7.41 13.94 -15.40
CA ARG A 151 -7.86 15.28 -15.82
C ARG A 151 -7.08 16.38 -15.09
N SER A 152 -6.87 16.23 -13.79
CA SER A 152 -6.12 17.22 -12.99
C SER A 152 -4.64 17.18 -13.31
N TYR A 153 -4.07 15.98 -13.39
CA TYR A 153 -2.68 15.73 -13.72
C TYR A 153 -2.27 16.41 -15.01
N TYR A 154 -2.93 16.11 -16.13
CA TYR A 154 -2.57 16.69 -17.43
C TYR A 154 -2.75 18.22 -17.48
N ARG A 155 -3.81 18.75 -16.87
CA ARG A 155 -4.02 20.21 -16.80
C ARG A 155 -2.96 20.90 -15.96
N ASN A 156 -2.53 20.28 -14.86
CA ASN A 156 -1.52 20.86 -13.99
C ASN A 156 -0.11 20.78 -14.59
N LEU A 157 0.14 19.87 -15.54
CA LEU A 157 1.41 19.84 -16.28
C LEU A 157 1.65 21.16 -17.04
N GLU A 158 0.59 21.82 -17.50
CA GLU A 158 0.68 23.11 -18.20
C GLU A 158 1.24 24.23 -17.31
N ILE A 159 1.14 24.09 -15.98
CA ILE A 159 1.61 25.07 -14.99
C ILE A 159 3.09 24.88 -14.66
N LEU A 160 3.67 23.71 -14.94
CA LEU A 160 5.04 23.37 -14.54
C LEU A 160 6.12 24.35 -15.03
N PRO A 161 6.06 24.93 -16.25
CA PRO A 161 7.06 25.90 -16.69
C PRO A 161 7.12 27.16 -15.81
N GLU A 162 6.02 27.53 -15.16
CA GLU A 162 5.92 28.68 -14.26
C GLU A 162 6.13 28.30 -12.79
N ALA A 163 6.04 27.02 -12.46
CA ALA A 163 6.19 26.53 -11.10
C ALA A 163 7.66 26.54 -10.66
N LEU A 164 7.86 26.87 -9.40
CA LEU A 164 9.16 26.74 -8.74
C LEU A 164 9.39 25.29 -8.33
N ASP A 165 10.63 24.81 -8.46
CA ASP A 165 11.01 23.48 -8.00
C ASP A 165 11.04 23.44 -6.46
N GLY A 166 10.00 22.85 -5.87
CA GLY A 166 9.87 22.72 -4.42
C GLY A 166 10.92 21.82 -3.81
N ALA A 167 11.54 20.90 -4.58
CA ALA A 167 12.58 20.02 -4.08
C ALA A 167 13.86 20.79 -3.71
N LYS A 168 14.07 21.98 -4.27
CA LYS A 168 15.20 22.84 -3.90
C LYS A 168 15.16 23.34 -2.44
N LEU A 169 14.00 23.23 -1.78
CA LEU A 169 13.83 23.58 -0.37
C LEU A 169 14.12 22.41 0.58
N PHE A 170 14.44 21.21 0.07
CA PHE A 170 14.85 20.09 0.92
C PHE A 170 16.12 20.46 1.70
N GLY A 171 16.06 20.32 3.02
CA GLY A 171 17.18 20.67 3.91
C GLY A 171 17.37 22.17 4.16
N ALA A 172 16.67 23.06 3.46
CA ALA A 172 16.85 24.52 3.57
C ALA A 172 16.55 25.07 4.98
N PHE A 173 15.75 24.36 5.77
CA PHE A 173 15.37 24.72 7.13
C PHE A 173 15.93 23.75 8.19
N ALA A 174 17.11 23.19 7.93
CA ALA A 174 17.81 22.36 8.91
C ALA A 174 18.05 23.14 10.21
N GLY A 175 17.81 22.51 11.36
CA GLY A 175 17.93 23.16 12.68
C GLY A 175 16.77 24.10 13.06
N VAL A 176 15.87 24.45 12.13
CA VAL A 176 14.69 25.26 12.42
C VAL A 176 13.49 24.36 12.76
N PRO A 177 12.76 24.60 13.86
CA PRO A 177 11.52 23.89 14.16
C PRO A 177 10.49 24.00 13.04
N ARG A 178 9.68 22.95 12.85
CA ARG A 178 8.65 22.88 11.80
C ARG A 178 7.31 22.53 12.43
N VAL A 179 6.28 23.28 12.06
CA VAL A 179 4.90 23.07 12.51
C VAL A 179 4.03 22.76 11.29
N ILE A 180 3.33 21.64 11.31
CA ILE A 180 2.37 21.25 10.27
C ILE A 180 0.96 21.33 10.85
N CYS A 181 0.15 22.25 10.32
CA CYS A 181 -1.22 22.45 10.76
C CYS A 181 -2.18 21.64 9.88
N GLY A 182 -2.86 20.66 10.49
CA GLY A 182 -4.01 19.97 9.91
C GLY A 182 -5.32 20.67 10.24
N ALA A 183 -6.43 20.35 9.55
CA ALA A 183 -7.70 21.07 9.69
C ALA A 183 -8.55 20.64 10.91
N GLY A 184 -7.92 20.12 11.95
CA GLY A 184 -8.61 19.59 13.11
C GLY A 184 -9.20 20.69 14.01
N PRO A 185 -10.22 20.39 14.85
CA PRO A 185 -10.81 21.35 15.79
C PRO A 185 -9.80 21.93 16.79
N SER A 186 -8.67 21.26 17.00
CA SER A 186 -7.58 21.70 17.87
C SER A 186 -6.85 22.95 17.36
N VAL A 187 -6.93 23.26 16.06
CA VAL A 187 -6.28 24.46 15.50
C VAL A 187 -6.79 25.71 16.20
N LYS A 188 -8.12 25.87 16.32
CA LYS A 188 -8.72 27.02 16.98
C LYS A 188 -8.30 27.14 18.45
N LYS A 189 -8.16 26.01 19.15
CA LYS A 189 -7.73 25.98 20.56
C LYS A 189 -6.28 26.46 20.71
N ASN A 190 -5.43 26.15 19.75
CA ASN A 190 -3.98 26.35 19.84
C ASN A 190 -3.46 27.51 18.98
N VAL A 191 -4.35 28.26 18.32
CA VAL A 191 -3.95 29.28 17.34
C VAL A 191 -3.11 30.40 17.96
N HIS A 192 -3.39 30.74 19.22
CA HIS A 192 -2.61 31.70 20.00
C HIS A 192 -1.14 31.30 20.18
N LEU A 193 -0.84 29.99 20.23
CA LEU A 193 0.54 29.49 20.29
C LEU A 193 1.28 29.68 18.97
N LEU A 194 0.56 29.72 17.84
CA LEU A 194 1.16 29.85 16.51
C LEU A 194 1.61 31.29 16.21
N GLN A 195 0.92 32.30 16.76
CA GLN A 195 1.25 33.71 16.52
C GLN A 195 2.69 34.06 16.92
N GLY A 196 3.18 33.51 18.04
CA GLY A 196 4.56 33.73 18.51
C GLY A 196 5.62 32.82 17.88
N LEU A 197 5.21 31.86 17.05
CA LEU A 197 6.12 30.86 16.45
C LEU A 197 6.58 31.23 15.04
N ARG A 198 5.96 32.22 14.39
CA ARG A 198 6.29 32.58 13.00
C ARG A 198 7.78 32.90 12.83
N GLU A 199 8.38 33.67 13.74
CA GLU A 199 9.79 34.04 13.69
C GLU A 199 10.75 32.93 14.19
N LYS A 200 10.21 31.82 14.71
CA LYS A 200 10.98 30.75 15.39
C LYS A 200 10.82 29.38 14.75
N ALA A 201 9.87 29.23 13.85
CA ALA A 201 9.51 27.96 13.24
C ALA A 201 8.91 28.18 11.85
N VAL A 202 9.16 27.22 10.95
CA VAL A 202 8.49 27.18 9.65
C VAL A 202 7.12 26.53 9.82
N ILE A 203 6.08 27.18 9.30
CA ILE A 203 4.68 26.77 9.48
C ILE A 203 4.11 26.36 8.14
N PHE A 204 3.63 25.13 8.05
CA PHE A 204 2.96 24.55 6.88
C PHE A 204 1.48 24.37 7.18
N SER A 205 0.63 24.59 6.18
CA SER A 205 -0.80 24.35 6.33
C SER A 205 -1.41 23.72 5.09
N GLY A 206 -2.17 22.64 5.30
CA GLY A 206 -2.92 21.98 4.22
C GLY A 206 -4.18 22.77 3.84
N GLY A 207 -4.75 22.50 2.67
CA GLY A 207 -5.84 23.30 2.08
C GLY A 207 -6.97 23.77 3.02
N SER A 208 -7.60 22.88 3.79
CA SER A 208 -8.66 23.28 4.75
C SER A 208 -8.13 23.94 6.02
N ALA A 209 -6.93 23.57 6.47
CA ALA A 209 -6.29 24.17 7.64
C ALA A 209 -5.82 25.61 7.34
N LEU A 210 -5.46 25.87 6.09
CA LEU A 210 -5.02 27.17 5.61
C LEU A 210 -6.08 28.24 5.87
N ASN A 211 -7.34 27.93 5.54
CA ASN A 211 -8.47 28.82 5.79
C ASN A 211 -8.70 29.07 7.29
N ALA A 212 -8.59 28.02 8.11
CA ALA A 212 -8.77 28.15 9.55
C ALA A 212 -7.70 29.04 10.19
N LEU A 213 -6.44 28.92 9.75
CA LEU A 213 -5.37 29.80 10.23
C LEU A 213 -5.60 31.25 9.81
N PHE A 214 -5.95 31.48 8.53
CA PHE A 214 -6.21 32.84 8.05
C PHE A 214 -7.39 33.52 8.77
N ALA A 215 -8.46 32.77 9.07
CA ALA A 215 -9.61 33.29 9.81
C ALA A 215 -9.24 33.76 11.23
N GLU A 216 -8.21 33.18 11.83
CA GLU A 216 -7.69 33.51 13.15
C GLU A 216 -6.46 34.44 13.10
N GLY A 217 -6.18 35.03 11.93
CA GLY A 217 -5.09 35.99 11.73
C GLY A 217 -3.68 35.39 11.72
N VAL A 218 -3.56 34.06 11.62
CA VAL A 218 -2.28 33.36 11.49
C VAL A 218 -2.03 33.07 10.03
N GLU A 219 -0.94 33.63 9.48
CA GLU A 219 -0.50 33.31 8.14
C GLU A 219 0.67 32.31 8.20
N PRO A 220 0.51 31.11 7.63
CA PRO A 220 1.59 30.13 7.53
C PRO A 220 2.64 30.56 6.50
N HIS A 221 3.83 29.97 6.58
CA HIS A 221 4.91 30.20 5.62
C HIS A 221 4.66 29.47 4.30
N PHE A 222 4.00 28.32 4.36
CA PHE A 222 3.72 27.48 3.20
C PHE A 222 2.32 26.90 3.23
N GLY A 223 1.64 26.94 2.08
CA GLY A 223 0.45 26.13 1.81
C GLY A 223 0.81 24.77 1.21
N VAL A 224 -0.05 23.76 1.38
CA VAL A 224 0.14 22.43 0.77
C VAL A 224 -1.18 21.90 0.22
N GLY A 225 -1.17 21.40 -1.02
CA GLY A 225 -2.33 20.79 -1.68
C GLY A 225 -1.96 19.57 -2.53
N VAL A 226 -2.61 18.44 -2.26
CA VAL A 226 -2.36 17.17 -2.96
C VAL A 226 -3.63 16.39 -3.27
N ASP A 227 -4.80 16.92 -2.96
CA ASP A 227 -6.06 16.19 -3.06
C ASP A 227 -6.73 16.48 -4.42
N PRO A 228 -7.09 15.45 -5.23
CA PRO A 228 -7.77 15.61 -6.51
C PRO A 228 -9.25 16.00 -6.37
N ASN A 229 -9.82 16.01 -5.17
CA ASN A 229 -11.25 16.22 -4.96
C ASN A 229 -11.70 17.64 -5.39
N PRO A 230 -12.78 17.78 -6.20
CA PRO A 230 -13.32 19.08 -6.62
C PRO A 230 -13.68 20.01 -5.47
N THR A 231 -14.05 19.49 -4.30
CA THR A 231 -14.35 20.30 -3.11
C THR A 231 -13.16 21.14 -2.63
N GLN A 232 -11.93 20.80 -3.04
CA GLN A 232 -10.75 21.61 -2.78
C GLN A 232 -10.83 22.99 -3.45
N TYR A 233 -11.56 23.13 -4.55
CA TYR A 233 -11.74 24.42 -5.21
C TYR A 233 -12.38 25.45 -4.27
N TYR A 234 -13.50 25.10 -3.62
CA TYR A 234 -14.17 25.99 -2.67
C TYR A 234 -13.29 26.33 -1.46
N ARG A 235 -12.43 25.40 -1.05
CA ARG A 235 -11.45 25.64 0.02
C ARG A 235 -10.42 26.66 -0.43
N MET A 236 -9.92 26.58 -1.66
CA MET A 236 -8.97 27.55 -2.17
C MET A 236 -9.59 28.90 -2.49
N MET A 237 -10.87 28.97 -2.84
CA MET A 237 -11.55 30.26 -3.07
C MET A 237 -11.71 31.12 -1.82
N GLY A 238 -11.86 30.51 -0.63
CA GLY A 238 -12.16 31.25 0.61
C GLY A 238 -11.05 32.22 1.04
N HIS A 239 -9.78 31.83 0.88
CA HIS A 239 -8.62 32.65 1.27
C HIS A 239 -7.39 32.39 0.40
N GLY A 240 -7.60 31.95 -0.85
CA GLY A 240 -6.61 31.46 -1.81
C GLY A 240 -5.24 32.04 -1.54
N ALA A 241 -4.39 31.21 -0.93
CA ALA A 241 -3.10 31.54 -0.32
C ALA A 241 -2.69 32.98 -0.64
N ARG A 242 -2.95 33.93 0.29
CA ARG A 242 -2.83 35.41 0.13
C ARG A 242 -1.42 35.89 -0.29
N GLY A 243 -0.87 35.34 -1.36
CA GLY A 243 0.54 35.38 -1.74
C GLY A 243 1.41 34.26 -1.15
N VAL A 244 0.91 33.40 -0.24
CA VAL A 244 1.75 32.39 0.44
C VAL A 244 2.27 31.34 -0.56
N PRO A 245 3.57 31.03 -0.58
CA PRO A 245 4.11 29.96 -1.43
C PRO A 245 3.43 28.62 -1.14
N PHE A 246 3.05 27.90 -2.19
CA PHE A 246 2.13 26.78 -2.09
C PHE A 246 2.71 25.53 -2.75
N PHE A 247 3.00 24.51 -1.93
CA PHE A 247 3.41 23.21 -2.43
C PHE A 247 2.23 22.46 -3.04
N PHE A 248 2.43 21.96 -4.25
CA PHE A 248 1.46 21.10 -4.89
C PHE A 248 2.11 19.88 -5.53
N ARG A 249 1.31 18.82 -5.63
CA ARG A 249 1.57 17.69 -6.52
C ARG A 249 0.67 17.79 -7.74
N PRO A 250 1.06 17.24 -8.90
CA PRO A 250 0.29 17.40 -10.13
C PRO A 250 -1.10 16.73 -10.04
N ARG A 251 -1.32 15.86 -9.05
CA ARG A 251 -2.64 15.27 -8.75
C ARG A 251 -3.67 16.24 -8.16
N MET A 252 -3.26 17.37 -7.60
CA MET A 252 -4.19 18.30 -6.94
C MET A 252 -5.29 18.74 -7.92
N HIS A 253 -6.53 18.91 -7.46
CA HIS A 253 -7.62 19.35 -8.35
C HIS A 253 -7.25 20.62 -9.13
N PHE A 254 -7.36 20.58 -10.47
CA PHE A 254 -6.84 21.64 -11.34
C PHE A 254 -7.46 23.02 -11.08
N GLU A 255 -8.77 23.11 -10.83
CA GLU A 255 -9.40 24.41 -10.49
C GLU A 255 -8.94 24.91 -9.12
N ALA A 256 -8.67 24.00 -8.19
CA ALA A 256 -8.18 24.38 -6.88
C ALA A 256 -6.76 24.94 -6.96
N LEU A 257 -5.89 24.32 -7.77
CA LEU A 257 -4.54 24.83 -8.03
C LEU A 257 -4.57 26.16 -8.78
N ALA A 258 -5.47 26.33 -9.75
CA ALA A 258 -5.66 27.59 -10.47
C ALA A 258 -6.08 28.73 -9.53
N ALA A 259 -6.86 28.43 -8.49
CA ALA A 259 -7.27 29.41 -7.47
C ALA A 259 -6.15 29.80 -6.47
N VAL A 260 -4.97 29.16 -6.55
CA VAL A 260 -3.81 29.54 -5.72
C VAL A 260 -3.12 30.76 -6.33
N TYR A 261 -3.11 31.87 -5.57
CA TYR A 261 -2.49 33.13 -5.98
C TYR A 261 -0.98 33.19 -5.70
N GLY A 262 -0.49 32.52 -4.65
CA GLY A 262 0.93 32.53 -4.29
C GLY A 262 1.83 31.74 -5.25
N PRO A 263 3.17 31.86 -5.09
CA PRO A 263 4.14 31.08 -5.86
C PRO A 263 3.88 29.58 -5.73
N LYS A 264 3.77 28.88 -6.86
CA LYS A 264 3.49 27.45 -6.89
C LYS A 264 4.80 26.67 -6.80
N LEU A 265 4.93 25.82 -5.79
CA LEU A 265 6.08 24.98 -5.52
C LEU A 265 5.75 23.55 -5.92
N PHE A 266 6.26 23.11 -7.06
CA PHE A 266 6.01 21.77 -7.59
C PHE A 266 6.78 20.72 -6.80
N LEU A 267 6.10 19.62 -6.47
CA LEU A 267 6.70 18.39 -5.97
C LEU A 267 6.34 17.23 -6.91
N ARG A 268 7.35 16.44 -7.26
CA ARG A 268 7.21 15.26 -8.12
C ARG A 268 6.37 14.16 -7.46
N GLY A 269 5.79 13.32 -8.31
CA GLY A 269 5.01 12.15 -7.91
C GLY A 269 3.59 12.47 -7.46
N ALA A 270 2.73 11.45 -7.43
CA ALA A 270 1.35 11.57 -6.97
C ALA A 270 0.97 10.53 -5.91
N GLY A 271 1.73 9.44 -5.74
CA GLY A 271 1.28 8.29 -4.94
C GLY A 271 0.10 7.58 -5.62
N GLY A 272 0.14 6.25 -5.69
CA GLY A 272 -0.91 5.45 -6.33
C GLY A 272 -0.92 5.49 -7.87
N TYR A 273 -0.35 6.51 -8.51
CA TYR A 273 -0.35 6.69 -9.97
C TYR A 273 1.07 6.72 -10.56
N PRO A 274 1.58 5.61 -11.12
CA PRO A 274 2.94 5.52 -11.67
C PRO A 274 3.24 6.55 -12.76
N THR A 275 2.23 6.99 -13.51
CA THR A 275 2.40 8.02 -14.56
C THR A 275 2.92 9.35 -13.99
N ALA A 276 2.62 9.65 -12.73
CA ALA A 276 3.09 10.87 -12.09
C ALA A 276 4.54 10.80 -11.58
N GLU A 277 5.18 9.63 -11.58
CA GLU A 277 6.58 9.49 -11.16
C GLU A 277 7.58 9.94 -12.24
N TRP A 278 7.10 10.13 -13.47
CA TRP A 278 7.94 10.49 -14.63
C TRP A 278 8.27 11.99 -14.70
N PHE A 279 7.56 12.82 -13.92
CA PHE A 279 7.65 14.28 -13.93
C PHE A 279 7.77 14.83 -12.51
#